data_AF-A0A9Q8XEU2-F1
#
_entry.id   AF-A0A9Q8XEU2-F1
#
_cell.length_a   1.000
_cell.length_b   1.000
_cell.length_c   1.000
_cell.angle_alpha   90.00
_cell.angle_beta   90.00
_cell.angle_gamma   90.00
#
_symmetry.space_group_name_H-M   'P 1'
#
loop_
_entity.id
_entity.type
_entity.pdbx_description
1 polymer ?
#
loop_
_entity_poly.entity_id
_entity_poly.type
_entity_poly.pdbx_seq_one_letter_code
_entity_poly.pdbx_strand_id
1 'polypeptide(L)'
;MKTFLISAMILLPSSYAMASTQISDTDFGKVYTDSVGKSLYTFAKDPVGKSVCVDDCEKLWPPLLAEGEDSTQFSGLSAFSKITRADGTSQWAIQGKPLYRWFKDTQTGDITGAGVKGVWPLARADDVTVKLFNDGQRRYLVDSSNQALYTFDKDKMNQSTCYGDCEVKWPPAYVDSKLTKKGVENLKLSGGFGIAKRDDQSHQWTFQGKPLYRWFKDKAPGETSGDGVKNVWHLVIQ
;
A
#
# COMPACT_ATOMS: atom_id res chain seq x y z
N MET A 1 -67.15 -16.21 -27.20
CA MET A 1 -65.97 -16.66 -26.42
C MET A 1 -64.73 -16.24 -27.20
N LYS A 2 -64.02 -15.18 -26.77
CA LYS A 2 -62.80 -14.69 -27.43
C LYS A 2 -61.60 -15.19 -26.64
N THR A 3 -60.83 -16.09 -27.23
CA THR A 3 -59.58 -16.63 -26.71
C THR A 3 -58.48 -15.57 -26.82
N PHE A 4 -57.95 -15.11 -25.70
CA PHE A 4 -56.77 -14.24 -25.64
C PHE A 4 -55.51 -15.11 -25.61
N LEU A 5 -54.64 -14.93 -26.60
CA LEU A 5 -53.29 -15.50 -26.65
C LEU A 5 -52.36 -14.63 -25.79
N ILE A 6 -51.87 -15.20 -24.69
CA ILE A 6 -50.85 -14.57 -23.84
C ILE A 6 -49.48 -14.91 -24.42
N SER A 7 -48.83 -13.93 -25.05
CA SER A 7 -47.44 -14.03 -25.50
C SER A 7 -46.52 -13.81 -24.31
N ALA A 8 -45.80 -14.85 -23.88
CA ALA A 8 -44.82 -14.77 -22.81
C ALA A 8 -43.50 -14.21 -23.34
N MET A 9 -43.21 -12.94 -23.06
CA MET A 9 -41.89 -12.33 -23.26
C MET A 9 -40.92 -12.88 -22.22
N ILE A 10 -39.97 -13.71 -22.66
CA ILE A 10 -38.85 -14.19 -21.84
C ILE A 10 -37.83 -13.04 -21.74
N LEU A 11 -37.80 -12.36 -20.60
CA LEU A 11 -36.74 -11.42 -20.25
C LEU A 11 -35.49 -12.20 -19.87
N LEU A 12 -34.50 -12.26 -20.77
CA LEU A 12 -33.15 -12.73 -20.44
C LEU A 12 -32.52 -11.70 -19.49
N PRO A 13 -32.01 -12.10 -18.31
CA PRO A 13 -31.26 -11.20 -17.46
C PRO A 13 -29.96 -10.83 -18.19
N SER A 14 -29.81 -9.56 -18.57
CA SER A 14 -28.53 -9.01 -18.99
C SER A 14 -27.57 -9.11 -17.81
N SER A 15 -26.69 -10.10 -17.83
CA SER A 15 -25.56 -10.19 -16.92
C SER A 15 -24.66 -8.99 -17.16
N TYR A 16 -24.80 -7.94 -16.34
CA TYR A 16 -23.80 -6.90 -16.25
C TYR A 16 -22.54 -7.54 -15.68
N ALA A 17 -21.54 -7.77 -16.53
CA ALA A 17 -20.19 -8.05 -16.08
C ALA A 17 -19.74 -6.81 -15.30
N MET A 18 -19.84 -6.86 -13.97
CA MET A 18 -19.20 -5.89 -13.10
C MET A 18 -17.71 -5.99 -13.42
N ALA A 19 -17.15 -4.97 -14.06
CA ALA A 19 -15.72 -4.87 -14.24
C ALA A 19 -15.10 -4.93 -12.84
N SER A 20 -14.48 -6.06 -12.49
CA SER A 20 -13.84 -6.25 -11.19
C SER A 20 -12.84 -5.11 -11.04
N THR A 21 -13.15 -4.18 -10.14
CA THR A 21 -12.27 -3.06 -9.85
C THR A 21 -11.02 -3.67 -9.27
N GLN A 22 -9.93 -3.54 -10.02
CA GLN A 22 -8.57 -3.99 -9.69
C GLN A 22 -7.98 -3.31 -8.45
N ILE A 23 -8.81 -2.56 -7.72
CA ILE A 23 -8.47 -1.67 -6.63
C ILE A 23 -9.59 -1.77 -5.60
N SER A 24 -9.22 -1.99 -4.34
CA SER A 24 -10.15 -1.95 -3.21
C SER A 24 -9.66 -0.98 -2.13
N ASP A 25 -10.60 -0.42 -1.38
CA ASP A 25 -10.31 0.37 -0.19
C ASP A 25 -9.94 -0.56 0.98
N THR A 26 -8.92 -0.16 1.75
CA THR A 26 -8.49 -0.80 3.00
C THR A 26 -8.40 0.26 4.09
N ASP A 27 -8.23 -0.16 5.34
CA ASP A 27 -7.90 0.73 6.46
C ASP A 27 -6.61 1.53 6.25
N PHE A 28 -5.74 1.09 5.32
CA PHE A 28 -4.48 1.74 4.97
C PHE A 28 -4.52 2.51 3.65
N GLY A 29 -5.65 2.51 2.95
CA GLY A 29 -5.83 3.16 1.64
C GLY A 29 -6.08 2.17 0.51
N LYS A 30 -6.07 2.67 -0.73
CA LYS A 30 -6.40 1.90 -1.93
C LYS A 30 -5.24 0.99 -2.31
N VAL A 31 -5.54 -0.29 -2.51
CA VAL A 31 -4.57 -1.32 -2.90
C VAL A 31 -5.03 -2.04 -4.14
N TYR A 32 -4.09 -2.57 -4.93
CA TYR A 32 -4.41 -3.49 -6.00
C TYR A 32 -4.87 -4.83 -5.41
N THR A 33 -5.84 -5.48 -6.06
CA THR A 33 -6.39 -6.78 -5.64
C THR A 33 -6.29 -7.82 -6.74
N ASP A 34 -6.47 -9.10 -6.42
CA ASP A 34 -6.71 -10.17 -7.40
C ASP A 34 -8.15 -10.14 -7.96
N SER A 35 -8.50 -11.08 -8.86
CA SER A 35 -9.86 -11.16 -9.46
C SER A 35 -10.99 -11.28 -8.43
N VAL A 36 -10.71 -11.85 -7.26
CA VAL A 36 -11.67 -12.12 -6.17
C VAL A 36 -11.58 -11.09 -5.03
N GLY A 37 -10.77 -10.04 -5.17
CA GLY A 37 -10.72 -8.91 -4.24
C GLY A 37 -9.69 -9.02 -3.11
N LYS A 38 -8.82 -10.03 -3.09
CA LYS A 38 -7.74 -10.12 -2.09
C LYS A 38 -6.64 -9.11 -2.38
N SER A 39 -6.17 -8.43 -1.33
CA SER A 39 -5.06 -7.47 -1.44
C SER A 39 -3.79 -8.10 -1.97
N LEU A 40 -3.09 -7.36 -2.84
CA LEU A 40 -1.81 -7.77 -3.39
C LEU A 40 -0.64 -7.11 -2.66
N TYR A 41 0.48 -7.82 -2.68
CA TYR A 41 1.72 -7.45 -2.01
C TYR A 41 2.90 -7.56 -2.97
N THR A 42 3.99 -6.87 -2.64
CA THR A 42 5.29 -7.14 -3.26
C THR A 42 6.27 -7.62 -2.19
N PHE A 43 7.37 -8.23 -2.61
CA PHE A 43 8.42 -8.68 -1.70
C PHE A 43 9.66 -7.80 -1.83
N ALA A 44 10.06 -7.14 -0.74
CA ALA A 44 11.19 -6.21 -0.75
C ALA A 44 12.51 -6.89 -1.15
N LYS A 45 12.65 -8.19 -0.88
CA LYS A 45 13.85 -8.98 -1.22
C LYS A 45 13.87 -9.44 -2.67
N ASP A 46 12.78 -9.31 -3.41
CA ASP A 46 12.76 -9.64 -4.83
C ASP A 46 13.56 -8.59 -5.61
N PRO A 47 14.54 -8.98 -6.44
CA PRO A 47 15.09 -8.09 -7.44
C PRO A 47 14.01 -7.75 -8.49
N VAL A 48 14.25 -6.69 -9.25
CA VAL A 48 13.35 -6.34 -10.38
C VAL A 48 13.37 -7.48 -11.40
N GLY A 49 12.19 -7.92 -11.84
CA GLY A 49 12.02 -8.93 -12.87
C GLY A 49 12.13 -10.39 -12.40
N LYS A 50 12.31 -10.64 -11.09
CA LYS A 50 12.51 -12.00 -10.58
C LYS A 50 11.97 -12.18 -9.16
N SER A 51 11.27 -13.29 -8.94
CA SER A 51 10.89 -13.78 -7.62
C SER A 51 12.02 -14.61 -7.00
N VAL A 52 12.32 -14.37 -5.72
CA VAL A 52 13.10 -15.28 -4.85
C VAL A 52 12.22 -15.99 -3.82
N CYS A 53 10.89 -15.74 -3.84
CA CYS A 53 9.93 -16.43 -2.98
C CYS A 53 9.48 -17.73 -3.64
N VAL A 54 10.07 -18.83 -3.17
CA VAL A 54 9.85 -20.22 -3.62
C VAL A 54 9.66 -21.14 -2.41
N ASP A 55 9.28 -22.39 -2.63
CA ASP A 55 9.09 -23.42 -1.61
C ASP A 55 8.11 -23.00 -0.49
N ASP A 56 8.55 -22.97 0.77
CA ASP A 56 7.68 -22.58 1.88
C ASP A 56 7.28 -21.10 1.84
N CYS A 57 8.04 -20.25 1.15
CA CYS A 57 7.69 -18.86 0.99
C CYS A 57 6.39 -18.70 0.21
N GLU A 58 6.25 -19.37 -0.93
CA GLU A 58 5.07 -19.26 -1.79
C GLU A 58 3.81 -19.94 -1.22
N LYS A 59 3.97 -20.84 -0.24
CA LYS A 59 2.81 -21.38 0.52
C LYS A 59 2.17 -20.31 1.40
N LEU A 60 2.98 -19.44 1.98
CA LEU A 60 2.50 -18.32 2.81
C LEU A 60 2.16 -17.10 1.95
N TRP A 61 2.91 -16.90 0.86
CA TRP A 61 2.77 -15.80 -0.09
C TRP A 61 2.51 -16.34 -1.50
N PRO A 62 1.30 -16.85 -1.79
CA PRO A 62 1.01 -17.41 -3.10
C PRO A 62 1.26 -16.38 -4.22
N PRO A 63 2.03 -16.73 -5.27
CA PRO A 63 2.25 -15.82 -6.39
C PRO A 63 0.92 -15.54 -7.10
N LEU A 64 0.75 -14.30 -7.56
CA LEU A 64 -0.34 -13.98 -8.48
C LEU A 64 0.07 -14.40 -9.89
N LEU A 65 -0.23 -15.66 -10.23
CA LEU A 65 0.06 -16.21 -11.54
C LEU A 65 -0.80 -15.52 -12.61
N ALA A 66 -0.19 -15.25 -13.76
CA ALA A 66 -0.83 -14.59 -14.88
C ALA A 66 -1.54 -15.60 -15.80
N GLU A 67 -2.39 -16.44 -15.20
CA GLU A 67 -3.13 -17.54 -15.81
C GLU A 67 -4.56 -17.62 -15.26
N GLY A 68 -5.40 -18.50 -15.83
CA GLY A 68 -6.79 -18.65 -15.39
C GLY A 68 -7.58 -17.33 -15.43
N GLU A 69 -8.33 -17.07 -14.36
CA GLU A 69 -9.14 -15.84 -14.20
C GLU A 69 -8.27 -14.56 -14.15
N ASP A 70 -7.03 -14.65 -13.69
CA ASP A 70 -6.12 -13.51 -13.58
C ASP A 70 -5.31 -13.26 -14.87
N SER A 71 -5.46 -14.09 -15.91
CA SER A 71 -4.59 -14.09 -17.11
C SER A 71 -4.47 -12.75 -17.84
N THR A 72 -5.54 -11.95 -17.81
CA THR A 72 -5.64 -10.63 -18.44
C THR A 72 -5.85 -9.48 -17.46
N GLN A 73 -5.79 -9.78 -16.16
CA GLN A 73 -6.21 -8.88 -15.07
C GLN A 73 -5.59 -7.47 -15.15
N PHE A 74 -4.30 -7.38 -15.46
CA PHE A 74 -3.58 -6.10 -15.59
C PHE A 74 -3.10 -5.80 -17.01
N SER A 75 -3.65 -6.49 -18.02
CA SER A 75 -3.27 -6.30 -19.42
C SER A 75 -3.53 -4.86 -19.87
N GLY A 76 -2.55 -4.25 -20.54
CA GLY A 76 -2.64 -2.88 -21.05
C GLY A 76 -2.35 -1.78 -20.03
N LEU A 77 -2.17 -2.11 -18.75
CA LEU A 77 -1.76 -1.13 -17.73
C LEU A 77 -0.24 -0.97 -17.74
N SER A 78 0.24 0.25 -18.02
CA SER A 78 1.67 0.54 -18.22
C SER A 78 2.57 0.27 -17.02
N ALA A 79 2.02 0.25 -15.81
CA ALA A 79 2.77 -0.07 -14.60
C ALA A 79 2.95 -1.59 -14.39
N PHE A 80 2.21 -2.43 -15.13
CA PHE A 80 2.18 -3.88 -14.92
C PHE A 80 2.92 -4.62 -16.03
N SER A 81 3.49 -5.74 -15.65
CA SER A 81 4.29 -6.61 -16.50
C SER A 81 4.13 -8.05 -16.03
N LYS A 82 4.67 -9.01 -16.79
CA LYS A 82 4.77 -10.40 -16.38
C LYS A 82 6.25 -10.77 -16.23
N ILE A 83 6.57 -11.52 -15.20
CA ILE A 83 7.87 -12.17 -15.05
C ILE A 83 7.73 -13.68 -15.26
N THR A 84 8.80 -14.32 -15.69
CA THR A 84 8.88 -15.79 -15.73
C THR A 84 9.56 -16.27 -14.46
N ARG A 85 8.88 -17.13 -13.69
CA ARG A 85 9.41 -17.76 -12.49
C ARG A 85 10.40 -18.87 -12.85
N ALA A 86 11.14 -19.37 -11.85
CA ALA A 86 12.15 -20.41 -12.06
C ALA A 86 11.55 -21.76 -12.50
N ASP A 87 10.29 -22.02 -12.14
CA ASP A 87 9.51 -23.19 -12.56
C ASP A 87 8.87 -23.04 -13.96
N GLY A 88 9.08 -21.90 -14.63
CA GLY A 88 8.53 -21.59 -15.95
C GLY A 88 7.14 -20.94 -15.93
N THR A 89 6.48 -20.82 -14.78
CA THR A 89 5.18 -20.16 -14.67
C THR A 89 5.30 -18.64 -14.83
N SER A 90 4.23 -18.00 -15.29
CA SER A 90 4.18 -16.55 -15.48
C SER A 90 3.50 -15.89 -14.28
N GLN A 91 4.11 -14.86 -13.70
CA GLN A 91 3.57 -14.13 -12.54
C GLN A 91 3.45 -12.64 -12.86
N TRP A 92 2.35 -12.03 -12.44
CA TRP A 92 2.16 -10.59 -12.55
C TRP A 92 3.15 -9.82 -11.68
N ALA A 93 3.58 -8.66 -12.17
CA ALA A 93 4.50 -7.77 -11.49
C ALA A 93 4.11 -6.31 -11.71
N ILE A 94 4.21 -5.48 -10.67
CA ILE A 94 4.03 -4.03 -10.76
C ILE A 94 5.40 -3.35 -10.69
N GLN A 95 5.71 -2.50 -11.68
CA GLN A 95 7.02 -1.87 -11.83
C GLN A 95 8.17 -2.89 -11.74
N GLY A 96 7.94 -4.09 -12.29
CA GLY A 96 8.85 -5.22 -12.26
C GLY A 96 9.02 -5.92 -10.91
N LYS A 97 8.28 -5.54 -9.86
CA LYS A 97 8.21 -6.28 -8.58
C LYS A 97 7.09 -7.33 -8.64
N PRO A 98 7.38 -8.62 -8.43
CA PRO A 98 6.36 -9.67 -8.49
C PRO A 98 5.25 -9.46 -7.46
N LEU A 99 4.02 -9.79 -7.84
CA LEU A 99 2.81 -9.63 -7.04
C LEU A 99 2.42 -10.93 -6.36
N TYR A 100 2.05 -10.84 -5.09
CA TYR A 100 1.69 -11.97 -4.25
C TYR A 100 0.38 -11.73 -3.54
N ARG A 101 -0.28 -12.82 -3.17
CA ARG A 101 -1.36 -12.86 -2.18
C ARG A 101 -0.77 -13.20 -0.81
N TRP A 102 -1.57 -13.02 0.24
CA TRP A 102 -1.25 -13.51 1.58
C TRP A 102 -2.23 -14.61 1.99
N PHE A 103 -1.72 -15.72 2.50
CA PHE A 103 -2.54 -16.91 2.77
C PHE A 103 -3.63 -16.72 3.83
N LYS A 104 -3.47 -15.72 4.73
CA LYS A 104 -4.49 -15.41 5.76
C LYS A 104 -5.50 -14.36 5.33
N ASP A 105 -5.32 -13.70 4.18
CA ASP A 105 -6.34 -12.79 3.67
C ASP A 105 -7.48 -13.61 3.07
N THR A 106 -8.69 -13.36 3.55
CA THR A 106 -9.89 -14.16 3.24
C THR A 106 -11.00 -13.34 2.59
N GLN A 107 -11.05 -12.03 2.87
CA GLN A 107 -12.08 -11.12 2.36
C GLN A 107 -11.45 -9.87 1.74
N THR A 108 -12.22 -9.19 0.89
CA THR A 108 -11.84 -7.90 0.32
C THR A 108 -11.54 -6.89 1.43
N GLY A 109 -10.43 -6.17 1.28
CA GLY A 109 -9.99 -5.19 2.26
C GLY A 109 -9.03 -5.75 3.32
N ASP A 110 -8.88 -7.09 3.41
CA ASP A 110 -7.88 -7.69 4.31
C ASP A 110 -6.47 -7.27 3.90
N ILE A 111 -5.68 -6.87 4.89
CA ILE A 111 -4.27 -6.54 4.73
C ILE A 111 -3.40 -7.19 5.82
N THR A 112 -3.76 -8.39 6.24
CA THR A 112 -3.18 -9.03 7.45
C THR A 112 -1.70 -9.41 7.26
N GLY A 113 -1.24 -9.49 6.02
CA GLY A 113 0.18 -9.70 5.67
C GLY A 113 1.00 -8.40 5.64
N ALA A 114 0.35 -7.23 5.69
CA ALA A 114 1.03 -5.97 5.43
C ALA A 114 2.16 -5.72 6.44
N GLY A 115 3.36 -5.52 5.91
CA GLY A 115 4.54 -5.16 6.69
C GLY A 115 5.17 -6.32 7.45
N VAL A 116 4.76 -7.59 7.26
CA VAL A 116 5.38 -8.74 7.95
C VAL A 116 6.91 -8.68 7.83
N LYS A 117 7.59 -8.57 8.98
CA LYS A 117 9.06 -8.42 9.09
C LYS A 117 9.64 -7.23 8.31
N GLY A 118 8.82 -6.22 7.98
CA GLY A 118 9.18 -5.04 7.21
C GLY A 118 9.51 -5.29 5.73
N VAL A 119 9.19 -6.47 5.19
CA VAL A 119 9.60 -6.87 3.82
C VAL A 119 8.44 -7.17 2.89
N TRP A 120 7.20 -7.09 3.36
CA TRP A 120 5.98 -7.34 2.57
C TRP A 120 5.09 -6.10 2.48
N PRO A 121 5.50 -5.06 1.73
CA PRO A 121 4.64 -3.91 1.48
C PRO A 121 3.43 -4.28 0.62
N LEU A 122 2.31 -3.63 0.90
CA LEU A 122 1.12 -3.66 0.04
C LEU A 122 1.46 -3.09 -1.35
N ALA A 123 0.90 -3.70 -2.38
CA ALA A 123 0.85 -3.12 -3.72
C ALA A 123 -0.21 -2.01 -3.74
N ARG A 124 0.17 -0.83 -3.23
CA ARG A 124 -0.73 0.34 -3.18
C ARG A 124 -1.11 0.82 -4.57
N ALA A 125 -2.36 1.23 -4.72
CA ALA A 125 -2.93 1.79 -5.95
C ALA A 125 -3.06 3.32 -5.90
N ASP A 126 -2.43 3.94 -4.92
CA ASP A 126 -2.36 5.38 -4.72
C ASP A 126 -0.89 5.86 -4.69
N ASP A 127 -0.67 7.17 -4.57
CA ASP A 127 0.66 7.79 -4.63
C ASP A 127 1.24 8.00 -3.22
N VAL A 128 1.13 7.01 -2.32
CA VAL A 128 1.70 7.06 -0.96
C VAL A 128 2.86 6.08 -0.83
N THR A 129 4.02 6.55 -0.38
CA THR A 129 5.24 5.72 -0.20
C THR A 129 5.47 5.25 1.23
N VAL A 130 4.66 5.73 2.18
CA VAL A 130 4.66 5.24 3.56
C VAL A 130 4.18 3.79 3.57
N LYS A 131 4.91 2.94 4.30
CA LYS A 131 4.67 1.50 4.41
C LYS A 131 4.26 1.15 5.83
N LEU A 132 3.89 -0.11 6.00
CA LEU A 132 3.69 -0.73 7.31
C LEU A 132 4.90 -1.59 7.66
N PHE A 133 5.25 -1.60 8.93
CA PHE A 133 6.18 -2.54 9.53
C PHE A 133 5.41 -3.33 10.60
N ASN A 134 5.54 -4.65 10.58
CA ASN A 134 4.96 -5.56 11.54
C ASN A 134 6.09 -6.38 12.18
N ASP A 135 6.32 -6.12 13.46
CA ASP A 135 7.36 -6.77 14.28
C ASP A 135 6.87 -8.07 14.97
N GLY A 136 5.61 -8.46 14.72
CA GLY A 136 4.93 -9.59 15.35
C GLY A 136 4.11 -9.21 16.60
N GLN A 137 4.26 -8.00 17.13
CA GLN A 137 3.50 -7.48 18.27
C GLN A 137 2.64 -6.27 17.88
N ARG A 138 3.20 -5.39 17.05
CA ARG A 138 2.59 -4.13 16.62
C ARG A 138 2.78 -3.96 15.12
N ARG A 139 1.87 -3.21 14.52
CA ARG A 139 1.95 -2.75 13.14
C ARG A 139 1.99 -1.22 13.15
N TYR A 140 2.97 -0.62 12.51
CA TYR A 140 3.22 0.82 12.58
C TYR A 140 3.78 1.38 11.27
N LEU A 141 3.66 2.70 11.11
CA LEU A 141 4.10 3.39 9.90
C LEU A 141 5.63 3.48 9.85
N VAL A 142 6.16 3.21 8.66
CA VAL A 142 7.56 3.42 8.34
C VAL A 142 7.72 4.11 6.99
N ASP A 143 8.82 4.82 6.80
CA ASP A 143 9.16 5.38 5.49
C ASP A 143 9.64 4.30 4.50
N SER A 144 9.99 4.72 3.28
CA SER A 144 10.49 3.83 2.22
C SER A 144 11.75 3.05 2.63
N SER A 145 12.51 3.54 3.62
CA SER A 145 13.72 2.93 4.18
C SER A 145 13.47 2.11 5.46
N ASN A 146 12.19 1.86 5.81
CA ASN A 146 11.77 1.15 7.03
C ASN A 146 12.11 1.87 8.35
N GLN A 147 12.32 3.19 8.35
CA GLN A 147 12.45 3.96 9.59
C GLN A 147 11.06 4.28 10.15
N ALA A 148 10.87 4.08 11.46
CA ALA A 148 9.61 4.36 12.15
C ALA A 148 9.19 5.82 12.01
N LEU A 149 7.88 6.03 11.85
CA LEU A 149 7.27 7.33 11.73
C LEU A 149 6.45 7.68 12.98
N TYR A 150 6.55 8.93 13.36
CA TYR A 150 5.99 9.50 14.59
C TYR A 150 5.16 10.74 14.29
N THR A 151 4.27 11.07 15.23
CA THR A 151 3.55 12.35 15.27
C THR A 151 3.93 13.15 16.49
N PHE A 152 3.70 14.45 16.43
CA PHE A 152 3.99 15.40 17.50
C PHE A 152 2.71 16.07 17.99
N ASP A 153 2.49 16.07 19.31
CA ASP A 153 1.25 16.62 19.90
C ASP A 153 1.06 18.12 19.72
N LYS A 154 2.16 18.87 19.52
CA LYS A 154 2.09 20.32 19.36
C LYS A 154 1.75 20.75 17.93
N ASP A 155 1.75 19.82 16.99
CA ASP A 155 1.41 20.13 15.61
C ASP A 155 -0.07 20.41 15.44
N LYS A 156 -0.37 21.22 14.43
CA LYS A 156 -1.74 21.54 14.01
C LYS A 156 -2.10 20.67 12.80
N MET A 157 -3.39 20.67 12.47
CA MET A 157 -3.88 19.94 11.30
C MET A 157 -3.16 20.41 10.03
N ASN A 158 -2.44 19.49 9.40
CA ASN A 158 -1.59 19.67 8.21
C ASN A 158 -0.53 20.78 8.36
N GLN A 159 -0.06 21.05 9.58
CA GLN A 159 0.95 22.08 9.82
C GLN A 159 1.90 21.67 10.96
N SER A 160 3.17 21.54 10.61
CA SER A 160 4.27 21.32 11.55
C SER A 160 4.50 22.55 12.43
N THR A 161 4.85 22.33 13.69
CA THR A 161 5.45 23.31 14.60
C THR A 161 6.92 23.00 14.88
N CYS A 162 7.39 21.85 14.40
CA CYS A 162 8.76 21.38 14.54
C CYS A 162 9.66 21.96 13.43
N TYR A 163 10.48 22.95 13.80
CA TYR A 163 11.47 23.62 12.95
C TYR A 163 12.78 23.88 13.73
N GLY A 164 13.87 24.21 13.04
CA GLY A 164 15.18 24.47 13.65
C GLY A 164 15.74 23.24 14.38
N ASP A 165 16.15 23.40 15.65
CA ASP A 165 16.70 22.27 16.43
C ASP A 165 15.72 21.10 16.61
N CYS A 166 14.41 21.37 16.49
CA CYS A 166 13.40 20.32 16.56
C CYS A 166 13.56 19.33 15.40
N GLU A 167 13.60 19.81 14.16
CA GLU A 167 13.68 18.96 12.96
C GLU A 167 15.03 18.28 12.78
N VAL A 168 16.08 18.78 13.44
CA VAL A 168 17.37 18.07 13.53
C VAL A 168 17.23 16.76 14.32
N LYS A 169 16.45 16.78 15.41
CA LYS A 169 16.17 15.59 16.23
C LYS A 169 14.99 14.77 15.69
N TRP A 170 14.06 15.45 15.05
CA TRP A 170 12.87 14.85 14.45
C TRP A 170 12.80 15.18 12.96
N PRO A 171 13.64 14.55 12.12
CA PRO A 171 13.63 14.85 10.69
C PRO A 171 12.25 14.60 10.07
N PRO A 172 11.66 15.58 9.37
CA PRO A 172 10.39 15.40 8.68
C PRO A 172 10.45 14.23 7.69
N ALA A 173 9.37 13.45 7.61
CA ALA A 173 9.19 12.44 6.58
C ALA A 173 8.72 13.10 5.29
N TYR A 174 9.67 13.52 4.46
CA TYR A 174 9.38 14.20 3.21
C TYR A 174 8.72 13.29 2.16
N VAL A 175 7.88 13.89 1.32
CA VAL A 175 7.33 13.28 0.10
C VAL A 175 8.47 13.05 -0.88
N ASP A 176 8.56 11.85 -1.44
CA ASP A 176 9.62 11.48 -2.38
C ASP A 176 9.70 12.42 -3.58
N SER A 177 10.93 12.74 -4.01
CA SER A 177 11.18 13.65 -5.12
C SER A 177 10.55 13.20 -6.45
N LYS A 178 10.37 11.88 -6.64
CA LYS A 178 9.67 11.33 -7.80
C LYS A 178 8.19 11.73 -7.81
N LEU A 179 7.56 11.81 -6.65
CA LEU A 179 6.16 12.21 -6.51
C LEU A 179 6.01 13.73 -6.58
N THR A 180 6.89 14.50 -5.94
CA THR A 180 6.82 15.96 -6.04
C THR A 180 7.00 16.47 -7.48
N LYS A 181 7.79 15.77 -8.30
CA LYS A 181 7.92 16.06 -9.75
C LYS A 181 6.62 15.84 -10.55
N LYS A 182 5.67 15.06 -10.04
CA LYS A 182 4.33 14.92 -10.65
C LYS A 182 3.41 16.10 -10.34
N GLY A 183 3.79 16.98 -9.41
CA GLY A 183 2.90 17.95 -8.78
C GLY A 183 2.12 17.28 -7.64
N VAL A 184 2.26 17.79 -6.41
CA VAL A 184 1.64 17.18 -5.21
C VAL A 184 0.11 17.23 -5.27
N GLU A 185 -0.44 18.20 -5.98
CA GLU A 185 -1.86 18.36 -6.29
C GLU A 185 -2.41 17.28 -7.22
N ASN A 186 -1.54 16.60 -7.98
CA ASN A 186 -1.93 15.52 -8.89
C ASN A 186 -1.81 14.13 -8.26
N LEU A 187 -1.37 14.04 -7.00
CA LEU A 187 -1.19 12.78 -6.31
C LEU A 187 -2.53 12.22 -5.83
N LYS A 188 -2.73 10.93 -6.06
CA LYS A 188 -3.87 10.20 -5.51
C LYS A 188 -3.53 9.82 -4.08
N LEU A 189 -4.24 10.37 -3.10
CA LEU A 189 -4.04 10.07 -1.68
C LEU A 189 -5.27 9.35 -1.13
N SER A 190 -5.06 8.38 -0.26
CA SER A 190 -6.14 7.64 0.42
C SER A 190 -5.67 7.11 1.77
N GLY A 191 -6.55 6.45 2.54
CA GLY A 191 -6.14 5.84 3.81
C GLY A 191 -5.71 6.83 4.89
N GLY A 192 -6.28 8.04 4.89
CA GLY A 192 -5.92 9.10 5.85
C GLY A 192 -4.60 9.80 5.59
N PHE A 193 -3.89 9.45 4.51
CA PHE A 193 -2.66 10.15 4.13
C PHE A 193 -2.94 11.51 3.50
N GLY A 194 -2.08 12.47 3.82
CA GLY A 194 -2.10 13.83 3.31
C GLY A 194 -0.69 14.37 3.12
N ILE A 195 -0.61 15.63 2.70
CA ILE A 195 0.65 16.34 2.49
C ILE A 195 0.54 17.72 3.14
N ALA A 196 1.53 18.06 3.97
CA ALA A 196 1.71 19.39 4.53
C ALA A 196 2.84 20.10 3.76
N LYS A 197 2.58 21.32 3.31
CA LYS A 197 3.62 22.20 2.78
C LYS A 197 4.34 22.87 3.95
N ARG A 198 5.66 22.84 3.94
CA ARG A 198 6.52 23.48 4.96
C ARG A 198 6.99 24.86 4.51
N ASP A 199 7.52 25.63 5.46
CA ASP A 199 7.98 27.02 5.27
C ASP A 199 9.14 27.12 4.25
N ASP A 200 9.96 26.07 4.15
CA ASP A 200 11.04 25.92 3.18
C ASP A 200 10.56 25.42 1.80
N GLN A 201 9.24 25.38 1.59
CA GLN A 201 8.56 24.88 0.39
C GLN A 201 8.65 23.36 0.16
N SER A 202 9.30 22.61 1.06
CA SER A 202 9.28 21.15 1.01
C SER A 202 7.90 20.59 1.39
N HIS A 203 7.67 19.33 1.05
CA HIS A 203 6.40 18.65 1.27
C HIS A 203 6.61 17.47 2.21
N GLN A 204 5.84 17.41 3.29
CA GLN A 204 5.94 16.40 4.34
C GLN A 204 4.68 15.53 4.33
N TRP A 205 4.85 14.22 4.49
CA TRP A 205 3.72 13.32 4.68
C TRP A 205 2.95 13.64 5.95
N THR A 206 1.63 13.60 5.87
CA THR A 206 0.75 13.60 7.04
C THR A 206 -0.06 12.31 7.09
N PHE A 207 -0.44 11.90 8.30
CA PHE A 207 -1.40 10.82 8.53
C PHE A 207 -2.48 11.34 9.47
N GLN A 208 -3.74 11.22 9.06
CA GLN A 208 -4.90 11.78 9.77
C GLN A 208 -4.70 13.28 10.10
N GLY A 209 -4.07 14.01 9.18
CA GLY A 209 -3.75 15.42 9.33
C GLY A 209 -2.57 15.74 10.25
N LYS A 210 -1.90 14.77 10.88
CA LYS A 210 -0.70 14.99 11.70
C LYS A 210 0.57 14.82 10.85
N PRO A 211 1.51 15.78 10.86
CA PRO A 211 2.79 15.64 10.17
C PRO A 211 3.62 14.46 10.70
N LEU A 212 4.28 13.74 9.78
CA LEU A 212 5.07 12.55 10.11
C LEU A 212 6.56 12.88 10.20
N TYR A 213 7.21 12.33 11.22
CA TYR A 213 8.64 12.54 11.48
C TYR A 213 9.36 11.22 11.71
N ARG A 214 10.67 11.22 11.50
CA ARG A 214 11.59 10.18 11.96
C ARG A 214 12.23 10.61 13.26
N TRP A 215 12.81 9.66 13.99
CA TRP A 215 13.61 9.94 15.16
C TRP A 215 15.10 9.80 14.85
N PHE A 216 15.91 10.81 15.16
CA PHE A 216 17.32 10.82 14.75
C PHE A 216 18.17 9.70 15.36
N LYS A 217 17.73 9.05 16.44
CA LYS A 217 18.45 7.93 17.06
C LYS A 217 18.06 6.57 16.48
N ASP A 218 16.94 6.47 15.76
CA ASP A 218 16.58 5.23 15.06
C ASP A 218 17.44 5.13 13.79
N LYS A 219 18.31 4.11 13.76
CA LYS A 219 19.28 3.83 12.69
C LYS A 219 18.97 2.54 11.95
N ALA A 220 18.34 1.57 12.62
CA ALA A 220 17.98 0.30 12.03
C ALA A 220 16.48 0.22 11.69
N PRO A 221 16.09 -0.57 10.67
CA PRO A 221 14.70 -0.84 10.36
C PRO A 221 13.90 -1.32 11.58
N GLY A 222 12.75 -0.69 11.81
CA GLY A 222 11.85 -1.06 12.89
C GLY A 222 12.24 -0.59 14.29
N GLU A 223 13.36 0.11 14.48
CA GLU A 223 13.63 0.79 15.75
C GLU A 223 12.54 1.82 16.04
N THR A 224 12.06 1.83 17.28
CA THR A 224 10.94 2.69 17.73
C THR A 224 11.30 3.51 18.97
N SER A 225 12.59 3.88 19.14
CA SER A 225 13.09 4.50 20.37
C SER A 225 12.66 5.95 20.58
N GLY A 226 11.97 6.54 19.59
CA GLY A 226 11.36 7.85 19.68
C GLY A 226 10.00 7.86 20.40
N ASP A 227 9.38 6.69 20.58
CA ASP A 227 8.04 6.63 21.15
C ASP A 227 8.04 7.11 22.60
N GLY A 228 7.08 7.98 22.94
CA GLY A 228 6.93 8.56 24.28
C GLY A 228 8.00 9.58 24.65
N VAL A 229 8.89 10.00 23.74
CA VAL A 229 9.91 11.02 24.07
C VAL A 229 9.22 12.30 24.55
N LYS A 230 9.56 12.71 25.79
CA LYS A 230 8.94 13.86 26.48
C LYS A 230 7.41 13.78 26.59
N ASN A 231 6.80 12.60 26.46
CA ASN A 231 5.35 12.36 26.48
C ASN A 231 4.56 13.16 25.43
N VAL A 232 5.19 13.56 24.33
CA VAL A 232 4.55 14.37 23.26
C VAL A 232 4.83 13.84 21.84
N TRP A 233 5.62 12.77 21.74
CA TRP A 233 5.96 12.11 20.48
C TRP A 233 5.42 10.69 20.52
N HIS A 234 4.68 10.32 19.49
CA HIS A 234 3.95 9.05 19.46
C HIS A 234 4.24 8.30 18.18
N LEU A 235 4.63 7.04 18.31
CA LEU A 235 4.72 6.10 17.20
C LEU A 235 3.35 5.99 16.53
N VAL A 236 3.31 6.04 15.20
CA VAL A 236 2.03 5.88 14.48
C VAL A 236 1.73 4.39 14.32
N ILE A 237 0.96 3.86 15.26
CA ILE A 237 0.43 2.48 15.23
C ILE A 237 -0.78 2.42 14.31
N GLN A 238 -0.90 1.31 13.56
CA GLN A 238 -2.05 1.00 12.72
C GLN A 238 -2.93 -0.07 13.36
#